data_AF-A0A1B9GLN7-F1
#
_entry.id   AF-A0A1B9GLN7-F1
#
_cell.length_a   1.000
_cell.length_b   1.000
_cell.length_c   1.000
_cell.angle_alpha   90.00
_cell.angle_beta   90.00
_cell.angle_gamma   90.00
#
_symmetry.space_group_name_H-M   'P 1'
#
loop_
_entity.id
_entity.type
_entity.pdbx_description
1 polymer ?
#
loop_
_entity_poly.entity_id
_entity_poly.type
_entity_poly.pdbx_seq_one_letter_code
_entity_poly.pdbx_strand_id
1 'polypeptide(L)'
;MRPQISRVTRLAGRRFNSSSSSSSSSSSGSPLNNPNVQKAVEGAQKAYAQSAATVKKVAGPLGERVGSALGGYREPLVYNAKVASSLARQVWQAEKLAPPLDASTWARAYSEIWAKGTNGGYWKNLLKTGGWAGLGVAAAEAYGLFSIGEIIGRRNLVGYNLKE
;
A
#
# COMPACT_ATOMS: atom_id res chain seq x y z
N MET A 1 10.14 4.25 -64.93
CA MET A 1 10.21 4.97 -63.64
C MET A 1 9.42 4.17 -62.61
N ARG A 2 10.07 3.68 -61.54
CA ARG A 2 9.50 2.75 -60.56
C ARG A 2 9.55 3.38 -59.16
N PRO A 3 8.51 3.27 -58.33
CA PRO A 3 8.47 3.90 -57.01
C PRO A 3 9.36 3.13 -56.02
N GLN A 4 10.26 3.84 -55.34
CA GLN A 4 11.04 3.30 -54.23
C GLN A 4 10.31 3.59 -52.92
N ILE A 5 9.94 2.52 -52.23
CA ILE A 5 9.12 2.49 -51.01
C ILE A 5 9.98 2.94 -49.82
N SER A 6 9.59 4.03 -49.16
CA SER A 6 10.20 4.52 -47.92
C SER A 6 9.93 3.56 -46.76
N ARG A 7 10.95 2.80 -46.34
CA ARG A 7 10.88 1.85 -45.25
C ARG A 7 11.17 2.56 -43.92
N VAL A 8 10.14 2.73 -43.09
CA VAL A 8 10.22 3.29 -41.73
C VAL A 8 10.96 2.32 -40.81
N THR A 9 12.09 2.74 -40.24
CA THR A 9 12.83 2.01 -39.20
C THR A 9 12.04 2.07 -37.90
N ARG A 10 11.36 0.96 -37.55
CA ARG A 10 10.72 0.81 -36.24
C ARG A 10 11.80 0.51 -35.20
N LEU A 11 11.98 1.40 -34.22
CA LEU A 11 12.75 1.13 -33.01
C LEU A 11 11.96 0.11 -32.17
N ALA A 12 12.33 -1.16 -32.30
CA ALA A 12 11.73 -2.24 -31.52
C ALA A 12 12.17 -2.11 -30.06
N GLY A 13 11.24 -1.67 -29.20
CA GLY A 13 11.38 -1.75 -27.76
C GLY A 13 11.62 -3.19 -27.31
N ARG A 14 12.73 -3.41 -26.60
CA ARG A 14 13.11 -4.70 -26.03
C ARG A 14 12.08 -5.13 -24.98
N ARG A 15 11.27 -6.13 -25.34
CA ARG A 15 10.50 -6.95 -24.40
C ARG A 15 11.44 -7.98 -23.78
N PHE A 16 11.67 -7.94 -22.48
CA PHE A 16 12.28 -9.05 -21.74
C PHE A 16 11.18 -10.04 -21.33
N ASN A 17 11.13 -11.16 -22.04
CA ASN A 17 10.38 -12.37 -21.69
C ASN A 17 11.41 -13.45 -21.34
N SER A 18 11.53 -13.82 -20.07
CA SER A 18 12.45 -14.87 -19.62
C SER A 18 11.66 -16.13 -19.21
N SER A 19 11.55 -17.06 -20.15
CA SER A 19 11.29 -18.47 -19.88
C SER A 19 12.48 -19.28 -20.42
N SER A 20 12.89 -20.30 -19.66
CA SER A 20 13.91 -21.33 -19.92
C SER A 20 15.39 -20.91 -19.93
N SER A 21 16.05 -21.16 -18.80
CA SER A 21 17.50 -21.36 -18.70
C SER A 21 17.84 -22.80 -19.11
N SER A 22 18.54 -22.97 -20.23
CA SER A 22 19.42 -24.12 -20.47
C SER A 22 20.87 -23.63 -20.48
N SER A 23 21.72 -24.48 -19.91
CA SER A 23 23.13 -24.34 -19.59
C SER A 23 24.01 -23.62 -20.62
N SER A 24 24.78 -22.62 -20.17
CA SER A 24 26.16 -22.42 -20.64
C SER A 24 26.97 -21.66 -19.59
N SER A 25 28.02 -22.32 -19.12
CA SER A 25 29.06 -21.80 -18.26
C SER A 25 29.81 -20.66 -18.97
N SER A 26 29.70 -19.45 -18.45
CA SER A 26 30.71 -18.40 -18.65
C SER A 26 30.92 -17.67 -17.33
N SER A 27 32.15 -17.76 -16.85
CA SER A 27 32.67 -17.09 -15.68
C SER A 27 32.65 -15.57 -15.89
N SER A 28 31.69 -14.89 -15.28
CA SER A 28 31.76 -13.46 -15.00
C SER A 28 31.07 -13.18 -13.67
N GLY A 29 31.86 -12.69 -12.72
CA GLY A 29 31.62 -12.60 -11.29
C GLY A 29 30.17 -12.41 -10.85
N SER A 30 29.75 -13.28 -9.93
CA SER A 30 28.54 -13.09 -9.14
C SER A 30 28.51 -11.65 -8.59
N PRO A 31 27.38 -10.93 -8.62
CA PRO A 31 27.25 -9.59 -8.03
C PRO A 31 27.54 -9.58 -6.51
N LEU A 32 27.70 -10.76 -5.92
CA LEU A 32 28.17 -11.03 -4.57
C LEU A 32 29.65 -10.70 -4.32
N ASN A 33 30.50 -10.46 -5.33
CA ASN A 33 31.92 -10.15 -5.12
C ASN A 33 32.21 -8.63 -4.98
N ASN A 34 31.20 -7.78 -5.11
CA ASN A 34 31.38 -6.34 -4.90
C ASN A 34 31.29 -6.03 -3.40
N PRO A 35 32.32 -5.44 -2.77
CA PRO A 35 32.35 -5.21 -1.32
C PRO A 35 31.19 -4.33 -0.82
N ASN A 36 30.60 -3.49 -1.69
CA ASN A 36 29.43 -2.67 -1.36
C ASN A 36 28.12 -3.48 -1.34
N VAL A 37 28.02 -4.51 -2.17
CA VAL A 37 26.87 -5.42 -2.20
C VAL A 37 26.93 -6.39 -1.02
N GLN A 38 28.13 -6.85 -0.64
CA GLN A 38 28.32 -7.66 0.56
C GLN A 38 27.93 -6.89 1.84
N LYS A 39 28.36 -5.63 1.98
CA LYS A 39 27.96 -4.78 3.11
C LYS A 39 26.45 -4.50 3.15
N ALA A 40 25.81 -4.35 1.99
CA ALA A 40 24.36 -4.17 1.91
C ALA A 40 23.59 -5.46 2.27
N VAL A 41 24.09 -6.62 1.84
CA VAL A 41 23.51 -7.93 2.19
C VAL A 41 23.72 -8.25 3.67
N GLU A 42 24.88 -7.93 4.24
CA GLU A 42 25.15 -8.06 5.68
C GLU A 42 24.32 -7.08 6.52
N GLY A 43 24.15 -5.85 6.06
CA GLY A 43 23.29 -4.85 6.70
C GLY A 43 21.82 -5.27 6.65
N ALA A 44 21.37 -5.80 5.51
CA ALA A 44 20.05 -6.39 5.36
C ALA A 44 19.88 -7.64 6.24
N GLN A 45 20.87 -8.54 6.31
CA GLN A 45 20.84 -9.71 7.18
C GLN A 45 20.83 -9.32 8.67
N LYS A 46 21.59 -8.30 9.08
CA LYS A 46 21.57 -7.78 10.46
C LYS A 46 20.24 -7.12 10.79
N ALA A 47 19.70 -6.28 9.89
CA ALA A 47 18.38 -5.67 10.06
C ALA A 47 17.26 -6.73 10.07
N TYR A 48 17.39 -7.79 9.27
CA TYR A 48 16.47 -8.91 9.24
C TYR A 48 16.60 -9.79 10.50
N ALA A 49 17.81 -10.01 11.01
CA ALA A 49 18.02 -10.75 12.26
C ALA A 49 17.47 -9.95 13.46
N GLN A 50 17.64 -8.63 13.47
CA GLN A 50 17.10 -7.74 14.50
C GLN A 50 15.57 -7.62 14.42
N SER A 51 15.01 -7.56 13.21
CA SER A 51 13.57 -7.57 13.01
C SER A 51 12.98 -8.94 13.34
N ALA A 52 13.63 -10.05 12.98
CA ALA A 52 13.22 -11.40 13.36
C ALA A 52 13.25 -11.62 14.88
N ALA A 53 14.23 -11.06 15.59
CA ALA A 53 14.29 -11.09 17.05
C ALA A 53 13.17 -10.25 17.70
N THR A 54 12.85 -9.09 17.12
CA THR A 54 11.75 -8.22 17.58
C THR A 54 10.39 -8.84 17.29
N VAL A 55 10.23 -9.42 16.10
CA VAL A 55 9.03 -10.16 15.71
C VAL A 55 8.85 -11.40 16.59
N LYS A 56 9.91 -12.15 16.94
CA LYS A 56 9.81 -13.24 17.92
C LYS A 56 9.36 -12.76 19.29
N LYS A 57 9.81 -11.60 19.76
CA LYS A 57 9.41 -11.02 21.06
C LYS A 57 7.98 -10.48 21.06
N VAL A 58 7.52 -9.89 19.96
CA VAL A 58 6.17 -9.32 19.84
C VAL A 58 5.14 -10.37 19.43
N ALA A 59 5.50 -11.34 18.59
CA ALA A 59 4.64 -12.46 18.20
C ALA A 59 4.52 -13.50 19.32
N GLY A 60 5.55 -13.65 20.17
CA GLY A 60 5.50 -14.36 21.44
C GLY A 60 4.86 -15.77 21.43
N PRO A 61 4.59 -16.32 22.62
CA PRO A 61 3.93 -17.62 22.78
C PRO A 61 2.47 -17.63 22.29
N LEU A 62 1.85 -16.46 22.08
CA LEU A 62 0.49 -16.34 21.52
C LEU A 62 0.45 -16.68 20.03
N GLY A 63 1.44 -16.23 19.25
CA GLY A 63 1.55 -16.57 17.83
C GLY A 63 1.87 -18.06 17.61
N GLU A 64 2.65 -18.66 18.51
CA GLU A 64 2.91 -20.11 18.50
C GLU A 64 1.67 -20.91 18.92
N ARG A 65 0.93 -20.50 19.96
CA ARG A 65 -0.29 -21.21 20.38
C ARG A 65 -1.42 -21.14 19.36
N VAL A 66 -1.66 -19.97 18.76
CA VAL A 66 -2.63 -19.83 17.65
C VAL A 66 -2.12 -20.57 16.41
N GLY A 67 -0.81 -20.52 16.16
CA GLY A 67 -0.17 -21.24 15.06
C GLY A 67 -0.23 -22.76 15.16
N SER A 68 -0.11 -23.31 16.37
CA SER A 68 -0.24 -24.74 16.66
C SER A 68 -1.70 -25.18 16.74
N ALA A 69 -2.62 -24.33 17.23
CA ALA A 69 -4.05 -24.62 17.27
C ALA A 69 -4.70 -24.64 15.88
N LEU A 70 -4.14 -23.93 14.90
CA LEU A 70 -4.62 -23.91 13.51
C LEU A 70 -4.10 -25.07 12.64
N GLY A 71 -3.16 -25.89 13.14
CA GLY A 71 -2.71 -27.13 12.50
C GLY A 71 -2.47 -27.03 10.98
N GLY A 72 -2.95 -28.03 10.23
CA GLY A 72 -2.85 -28.08 8.76
C GLY A 72 -3.69 -27.04 8.00
N TYR A 73 -4.64 -26.35 8.65
CA TYR A 73 -5.43 -25.27 8.02
C TYR A 73 -4.68 -23.94 7.95
N ARG A 74 -3.50 -23.85 8.55
CA ARG A 74 -2.64 -22.67 8.48
C ARG A 74 -2.23 -22.35 7.03
N GLU A 75 -1.90 -23.36 6.23
CA GLU A 75 -1.50 -23.16 4.83
C GLU A 75 -2.58 -22.49 3.97
N PRO A 76 -3.84 -23.00 3.91
CA PRO A 76 -4.88 -22.36 3.12
C PRO A 76 -5.26 -20.97 3.65
N LEU A 77 -5.28 -20.77 4.98
CA LEU A 77 -5.59 -19.46 5.56
C LEU A 77 -4.49 -18.43 5.24
N VAL A 78 -3.22 -18.81 5.37
CA VAL A 78 -2.10 -17.92 5.03
C VAL A 78 -2.08 -17.62 3.54
N TYR A 79 -2.37 -18.60 2.68
CA TYR A 79 -2.47 -18.38 1.24
C TYR A 79 -3.60 -17.39 0.93
N ASN A 80 -4.82 -17.61 1.45
CA ASN A 80 -5.96 -16.73 1.23
C ASN A 80 -5.73 -15.32 1.78
N ALA A 81 -5.09 -15.19 2.95
CA ALA A 81 -4.72 -13.90 3.51
C ALA A 81 -3.71 -13.17 2.62
N LYS A 82 -2.72 -13.88 2.04
CA LYS A 82 -1.77 -13.28 1.09
C LYS A 82 -2.48 -12.77 -0.15
N VAL A 83 -3.39 -13.55 -0.74
CA VAL A 83 -4.18 -13.13 -1.91
C VAL A 83 -5.07 -11.93 -1.56
N ALA A 84 -5.76 -11.96 -0.42
CA ALA A 84 -6.57 -10.82 0.04
C ALA A 84 -5.70 -9.56 0.22
N SER A 85 -4.50 -9.69 0.78
CA SER A 85 -3.58 -8.57 0.97
C SER A 85 -3.04 -8.00 -0.35
N SER A 86 -2.79 -8.84 -1.35
CA SER A 86 -2.33 -8.38 -2.66
C SER A 86 -3.44 -7.63 -3.40
N LEU A 87 -4.69 -8.13 -3.33
CA LEU A 87 -5.86 -7.44 -3.86
C LEU A 87 -6.10 -6.10 -3.14
N ALA A 88 -6.06 -6.09 -1.81
CA ALA A 88 -6.19 -4.86 -1.03
C ALA A 88 -5.12 -3.82 -1.41
N ARG A 89 -3.88 -4.27 -1.66
CA ARG A 89 -2.79 -3.37 -2.09
C ARG A 89 -2.99 -2.81 -3.50
N GLN A 90 -3.54 -3.61 -4.41
CA GLN A 90 -3.89 -3.14 -5.76
C GLN A 90 -4.99 -2.09 -5.70
N VAL A 91 -6.06 -2.35 -4.94
CA VAL A 91 -7.16 -1.40 -4.73
C VAL A 91 -6.62 -0.11 -4.10
N TRP A 92 -5.79 -0.21 -3.07
CA TRP A 92 -5.14 0.95 -2.44
C TRP A 92 -4.42 1.87 -3.43
N GLN A 93 -3.68 1.27 -4.38
CA GLN A 93 -2.97 2.02 -5.40
C GLN A 93 -3.90 2.54 -6.51
N ALA A 94 -4.84 1.71 -6.97
CA ALA A 94 -5.77 2.05 -8.04
C ALA A 94 -6.75 3.16 -7.63
N GLU A 95 -7.26 3.11 -6.40
CA GLU A 95 -8.20 4.08 -5.84
C GLU A 95 -7.50 5.30 -5.22
N LYS A 96 -6.16 5.36 -5.29
CA LYS A 96 -5.36 6.47 -4.73
C LYS A 96 -5.72 6.77 -3.27
N LEU A 97 -5.90 5.72 -2.46
CA LEU A 97 -6.20 5.84 -1.03
C LEU A 97 -5.00 6.35 -0.21
N ALA A 98 -3.82 6.42 -0.83
CA ALA A 98 -2.65 7.04 -0.21
C ALA A 98 -2.88 8.55 -0.03
N PRO A 99 -2.64 9.10 1.18
CA PRO A 99 -2.78 10.53 1.39
C PRO A 99 -1.82 11.30 0.47
N PRO A 100 -2.27 12.41 -0.15
CA PRO A 100 -1.39 13.23 -0.95
C PRO A 100 -0.27 13.80 -0.07
N LEU A 101 0.98 13.60 -0.48
CA LEU A 101 2.15 14.07 0.26
C LEU A 101 2.42 15.57 0.01
N ASP A 102 1.80 16.14 -1.02
CA ASP A 102 1.97 17.54 -1.39
C ASP A 102 1.11 18.46 -0.53
N ALA A 103 1.76 19.39 0.19
CA ALA A 103 1.08 20.36 1.05
C ALA A 103 0.15 21.31 0.26
N SER A 104 0.47 21.58 -1.02
CA SER A 104 -0.37 22.40 -1.89
C SER A 104 -1.74 21.77 -2.14
N THR A 105 -1.81 20.44 -2.28
CA THR A 105 -3.06 19.69 -2.45
C THR A 105 -3.97 19.85 -1.24
N TRP A 106 -3.41 19.79 -0.03
CA TRP A 106 -4.14 20.03 1.22
C TRP A 106 -4.67 21.46 1.33
N ALA A 107 -3.82 22.45 1.03
CA ALA A 107 -4.22 23.86 1.06
C ALA A 107 -5.37 24.15 0.09
N ARG A 108 -5.33 23.54 -1.11
CA ARG A 108 -6.39 23.67 -2.12
C ARG A 108 -7.68 23.03 -1.65
N ALA A 109 -7.64 21.80 -1.16
CA ALA A 109 -8.80 21.11 -0.63
C ALA A 109 -9.49 21.93 0.49
N TYR A 110 -8.72 22.48 1.42
CA TYR A 110 -9.26 23.32 2.48
C TYR A 110 -9.89 24.61 1.94
N SER A 111 -9.22 25.28 1.00
CA SER A 111 -9.75 26.51 0.38
C SER A 111 -11.06 26.28 -0.36
N GLU A 112 -11.22 25.13 -1.03
CA GLU A 112 -12.45 24.77 -1.72
C GLU A 112 -13.58 24.43 -0.76
N ILE A 113 -13.29 23.68 0.31
CA ILE A 113 -14.27 23.35 1.35
C ILE A 113 -14.77 24.63 2.00
N TRP A 114 -13.86 25.54 2.35
CA TRP A 114 -14.21 26.83 2.93
C TRP A 114 -15.09 27.66 2.00
N ALA A 115 -14.67 27.80 0.73
CA ALA A 115 -15.42 28.55 -0.27
C ALA A 115 -16.84 28.00 -0.50
N LYS A 116 -17.01 26.67 -0.52
CA LYS A 116 -18.31 26.02 -0.64
C LYS A 116 -19.14 26.16 0.64
N GLY A 117 -18.51 26.02 1.81
CA GLY A 117 -19.15 26.13 3.11
C GLY A 117 -19.73 27.52 3.38
N THR A 118 -19.02 28.58 2.99
CA THR A 118 -19.47 29.97 3.15
C THR A 118 -20.46 30.43 2.07
N ASN A 119 -20.64 29.65 1.00
CA ASN A 119 -21.51 30.04 -0.11
C ASN A 119 -22.95 29.55 0.11
N GLY A 120 -23.87 30.47 0.40
CA GLY A 120 -25.28 30.16 0.59
C GLY A 120 -25.99 29.59 -0.66
N GLY A 121 -25.49 29.88 -1.86
CA GLY A 121 -26.01 29.32 -3.12
C GLY A 121 -25.68 27.83 -3.26
N TYR A 122 -24.53 27.39 -2.78
CA TYR A 122 -24.13 25.98 -2.78
C TYR A 122 -25.13 25.13 -1.97
N TRP A 123 -25.45 25.56 -0.74
CA TRP A 123 -26.41 24.86 0.12
C TRP A 123 -27.83 24.80 -0.45
N LYS A 124 -28.30 25.92 -1.03
CA LYS A 124 -29.61 25.96 -1.70
C LYS A 124 -29.67 24.98 -2.88
N ASN A 125 -28.62 24.90 -3.67
CA ASN A 125 -28.54 23.95 -4.78
C ASN A 125 -28.45 22.51 -4.27
N LEU A 126 -27.65 22.25 -3.24
CA LEU A 126 -27.46 20.92 -2.66
C LEU A 126 -28.77 20.33 -2.10
N LEU A 127 -29.60 21.18 -1.50
CA LEU A 127 -30.93 20.81 -1.01
C LEU A 127 -31.91 20.57 -2.16
N LYS A 128 -31.90 21.41 -3.20
CA LYS A 128 -32.78 21.27 -4.37
C LYS A 128 -32.46 20.04 -5.22
N THR A 129 -31.18 19.70 -5.37
CA THR A 129 -30.73 18.58 -6.21
C THR A 129 -30.73 17.24 -5.47
N GLY A 130 -30.98 17.24 -4.16
CA GLY A 130 -30.89 16.02 -3.34
C GLY A 130 -29.46 15.57 -3.03
N GLY A 131 -28.44 16.38 -3.36
CA GLY A 131 -27.02 16.05 -3.14
C GLY A 131 -26.60 15.96 -1.66
N TRP A 132 -27.48 16.36 -0.73
CA TRP A 132 -27.24 16.28 0.70
C TRP A 132 -27.04 14.85 1.21
N ALA A 133 -27.63 13.84 0.54
CA ALA A 133 -27.43 12.44 0.90
C ALA A 133 -25.96 12.01 0.70
N GLY A 134 -25.37 12.37 -0.44
CA GLY A 134 -23.96 12.11 -0.72
C GLY A 134 -23.03 12.85 0.24
N LEU A 135 -23.36 14.10 0.57
CA LEU A 135 -22.62 14.86 1.61
C LEU A 135 -22.73 14.18 2.98
N GLY A 136 -23.90 13.65 3.33
CA GLY A 136 -24.13 12.93 4.59
C GLY A 136 -23.31 11.64 4.68
N VAL A 137 -23.25 10.85 3.60
CA VAL A 137 -22.39 9.66 3.52
C VAL A 137 -20.93 10.06 3.67
N ALA A 138 -20.46 11.08 2.95
CA ALA A 138 -19.08 11.55 3.06
C ALA A 138 -18.74 12.07 4.47
N ALA A 139 -19.69 12.71 5.15
CA ALA A 139 -19.52 13.14 6.54
C ALA A 139 -19.42 11.95 7.51
N ALA A 140 -20.24 10.91 7.31
CA ALA A 140 -20.17 9.68 8.08
C ALA A 140 -18.85 8.93 7.88
N GLU A 141 -18.35 8.87 6.63
CA GLU A 141 -17.04 8.32 6.31
C GLU A 141 -15.91 9.11 6.99
N ALA A 142 -15.94 10.44 6.93
CA ALA A 142 -14.97 11.29 7.61
C ALA A 142 -14.98 11.09 9.14
N TYR A 143 -16.16 10.95 9.74
CA TYR A 143 -16.30 10.64 11.17
C TYR A 143 -15.75 9.25 11.52
N GLY A 144 -15.97 8.26 10.64
CA GLY A 144 -15.37 6.92 10.78
C GLY A 144 -13.85 6.97 10.76
N LEU A 145 -13.25 7.67 9.80
CA LEU A 145 -11.80 7.85 9.72
C LEU A 145 -11.24 8.59 10.94
N PHE A 146 -11.93 9.61 11.43
CA PHE A 146 -11.56 10.31 12.67
C PHE A 146 -11.53 9.36 13.87
N SER A 147 -12.56 8.51 14.02
CA SER A 147 -12.65 7.54 15.12
C SER A 147 -11.55 6.47 15.04
N ILE A 148 -11.19 6.03 13.83
CA ILE A 148 -10.04 5.13 13.61
C ILE A 148 -8.74 5.82 14.05
N GLY A 149 -8.59 7.11 13.73
CA GLY A 149 -7.49 7.95 14.20
C GLY A 149 -7.40 7.99 15.73
N GLU A 150 -8.53 8.18 16.42
CA GLU A 150 -8.57 8.11 17.89
C GLU A 150 -8.17 6.74 18.43
N ILE A 151 -8.64 5.64 17.82
CA ILE A 151 -8.26 4.27 18.22
C ILE A 151 -6.74 4.08 18.13
N ILE A 152 -6.12 4.56 17.04
CA ILE A 152 -4.67 4.52 16.85
C ILE A 152 -3.95 5.42 17.86
N GLY A 153 -4.44 6.64 18.06
CA GLY A 153 -3.85 7.62 18.98
C GLY A 153 -3.88 7.16 20.44
N ARG A 154 -5.00 6.58 20.89
CA ARG A 154 -5.16 6.03 22.24
C ARG A 154 -4.61 4.60 22.39
N ARG A 155 -4.27 3.95 21.27
CA ARG A 155 -3.77 2.56 21.17
C ARG A 155 -4.68 1.52 21.84
N ASN A 156 -5.98 1.80 21.95
CA ASN A 156 -6.97 0.92 22.59
C ASN A 156 -8.23 0.81 21.71
N LEU A 157 -8.73 -0.40 21.52
CA LEU A 157 -9.91 -0.62 20.68
C LEU A 157 -11.20 -0.11 21.33
N VAL A 158 -11.31 -0.19 22.65
CA VAL A 158 -12.51 0.22 23.41
C VAL A 158 -12.11 1.11 24.58
N GLY A 159 -12.70 2.32 24.64
CA GLY A 159 -12.54 3.25 25.76
C GLY A 159 -11.12 3.76 26.00
N TYR A 160 -10.98 4.54 27.07
CA TYR A 160 -9.68 4.92 27.64
C TYR A 160 -9.36 3.98 28.80
N ASN A 161 -8.10 3.56 28.90
CA ASN A 161 -7.62 2.86 30.09
C ASN A 161 -7.54 3.88 31.23
N LEU A 162 -8.57 3.90 32.07
CA LEU A 162 -8.50 4.57 33.36
C LEU A 162 -7.62 3.69 34.24
N LYS A 163 -6.52 4.26 34.75
CA LYS A 163 -5.79 3.62 35.85
C LYS A 163 -6.58 3.93 37.11
N GLU A 164 -7.14 2.89 37.71
CA GLU A 164 -7.63 2.92 39.10
C GLU A 164 -6.46 3.12 40.07
#